data_AF-A0A0U4JDT2-F1
#
_entry.id   AF-A0A0U4JDT2-F1
#
_cell.length_a   1.000
_cell.length_b   1.000
_cell.length_c   1.000
_cell.angle_alpha   90.00
_cell.angle_beta   90.00
_cell.angle_gamma   90.00
#
_symmetry.space_group_name_H-M   'P 1'
#
loop_
_entity.id
_entity.type
_entity.pdbx_description
1 polymer ?
#
loop_
_entity_poly.entity_id
_entity_poly.type
_entity_poly.pdbx_seq_one_letter_code
_entity_poly.pdbx_strand_id
1 'polypeptide(L)'
;CISYTKFSSEFVKILYKEGFIENIRYHKENKNIFIILTLKEKKQIHIKYIRNSHKFFYVNHKKLPKILGGMGLSIISTSSGLMTNKEARLKNIGGEVLLY
;
A
#
# COMPACT_ATOMS: atom_id res chain seq x y z
N CYS A 1 10.31 7.45 9.95
CA CYS A 1 11.26 7.67 8.84
C CYS A 1 11.54 6.31 8.21
N ILE A 2 11.45 6.18 6.89
CA ILE A 2 11.74 4.93 6.16
C ILE A 2 12.74 5.19 5.03
N SER A 3 13.59 4.23 4.68
CA SER A 3 14.51 4.36 3.54
C SER A 3 13.75 4.38 2.21
N TYR A 4 14.20 5.22 1.29
CA TYR A 4 13.65 5.32 -0.05
C TYR A 4 14.01 4.10 -0.90
N THR A 5 12.96 3.46 -1.39
CA THR A 5 12.94 2.42 -2.42
C THR A 5 11.78 2.71 -3.37
N LYS A 6 11.81 2.17 -4.60
CA LYS A 6 10.67 2.27 -5.53
C LYS A 6 9.37 1.79 -4.88
N PHE A 7 9.44 0.68 -4.15
CA PHE A 7 8.32 0.14 -3.39
C PHE A 7 7.81 1.13 -2.33
N SER A 8 8.69 1.62 -1.45
CA SER A 8 8.29 2.54 -0.37
C SER A 8 7.69 3.84 -0.87
N SER A 9 8.17 4.35 -2.01
CA SER A 9 7.70 5.61 -2.56
C SER A 9 6.33 5.46 -3.20
N GLU A 10 6.06 4.37 -3.92
CA GLU A 10 4.73 4.03 -4.42
C GLU A 10 3.75 3.74 -3.28
N PHE A 11 4.19 2.98 -2.28
CA PHE A 11 3.39 2.66 -1.12
C PHE A 11 2.91 3.91 -0.37
N VAL A 12 3.84 4.83 -0.08
CA VAL A 12 3.55 6.10 0.58
C VAL A 12 2.62 6.98 -0.26
N LYS A 13 2.76 6.99 -1.59
CA LYS A 13 1.84 7.72 -2.48
C LYS A 13 0.40 7.19 -2.38
N ILE A 14 0.21 5.88 -2.29
CA ILE A 14 -1.12 5.28 -2.11
C ILE A 14 -1.71 5.73 -0.77
N LEU A 15 -0.94 5.64 0.31
CA LEU A 15 -1.41 6.04 1.64
C LEU A 15 -1.73 7.55 1.74
N TYR A 16 -1.00 8.39 1.03
CA TYR A 16 -1.28 9.82 0.93
C TYR A 16 -2.58 10.09 0.16
N LYS A 17 -2.78 9.43 -0.99
CA LYS A 17 -4.03 9.53 -1.77
C LYS A 17 -5.26 9.10 -0.97
N GLU A 18 -5.13 8.04 -0.18
CA GLU A 18 -6.22 7.53 0.68
C GLU A 18 -6.41 8.37 1.97
N GLY A 19 -5.57 9.39 2.18
CA GLY A 19 -5.70 10.37 3.26
C GLY A 19 -5.25 9.87 4.63
N PHE A 20 -4.40 8.83 4.68
CA PHE A 20 -3.77 8.35 5.91
C PHE A 20 -2.53 9.16 6.29
N ILE A 21 -1.82 9.68 5.28
CA ILE A 21 -0.62 10.50 5.44
C ILE A 21 -0.99 11.94 5.13
N GLU A 22 -0.65 12.85 6.04
CA GLU A 22 -0.88 14.29 5.88
C GLU A 22 0.23 14.95 5.07
N ASN A 23 1.49 14.54 5.27
CA ASN A 23 2.63 15.12 4.57
C ASN A 23 3.72 14.07 4.31
N ILE A 24 4.39 14.21 3.18
CA ILE A 24 5.53 13.40 2.76
C ILE A 24 6.71 14.34 2.51
N ARG A 25 7.81 14.13 3.24
CA ARG A 25 9.07 14.85 3.02
C ARG A 25 10.16 13.88 2.64
N TYR A 26 10.99 14.27 1.68
CA TYR A 26 12.19 13.52 1.31
C TYR A 26 13.40 14.19 1.93
N HIS A 27 14.18 13.43 2.67
CA HIS A 27 15.43 13.88 3.25
C HIS A 27 16.57 13.06 2.67
N LYS A 28 17.61 13.73 2.15
CA LYS A 28 18.79 13.06 1.61
C LYS A 28 19.94 13.25 2.59
N GLU A 29 20.48 12.14 3.06
CA GLU A 29 21.65 12.11 3.92
C GLU A 29 22.72 11.29 3.21
N ASN A 30 23.80 11.96 2.79
CA ASN A 30 24.86 11.40 1.95
C ASN A 30 24.31 10.79 0.65
N LYS A 31 24.43 9.47 0.47
CA LYS A 31 23.90 8.69 -0.66
C LYS A 31 22.51 8.11 -0.39
N ASN A 32 22.03 8.17 0.85
CA ASN A 32 20.76 7.58 1.24
C ASN A 32 19.64 8.62 1.15
N ILE A 33 18.48 8.19 0.65
CA ILE A 33 17.27 9.01 0.64
C ILE A 33 16.31 8.38 1.64
N PHE A 34 15.69 9.24 2.45
CA PHE A 34 14.75 8.89 3.48
C PHE A 34 13.41 9.57 3.23
N ILE A 35 12.33 8.88 3.59
CA ILE A 35 10.96 9.36 3.53
C ILE A 35 10.48 9.60 4.96
N ILE A 36 10.21 10.87 5.25
CA ILE A 36 9.64 11.35 6.51
C ILE A 36 8.13 11.52 6.28
N LEU A 37 7.34 10.87 7.13
CA LEU A 37 5.88 10.82 7.01
C LEU A 37 5.25 11.52 8.20
N THR A 38 4.29 12.41 7.94
CA THR A 38 3.40 12.95 8.96
C THR A 38 2.07 12.21 8.86
N LEU A 39 1.69 11.50 9.92
CA LEU A 39 0.42 10.77 9.98
C LEU A 39 -0.69 11.71 10.43
N LYS A 40 -1.89 11.51 9.88
CA LYS A 40 -3.07 12.29 10.26
C LYS A 40 -3.65 11.76 11.57
N GLU A 41 -3.76 12.60 12.60
CA GLU A 41 -4.10 12.24 14.00
C GLU A 41 -5.48 11.60 14.27
N LYS A 42 -6.31 11.31 13.25
CA LYS A 42 -7.75 10.97 13.48
C LYS A 42 -8.24 9.61 12.99
N LYS A 43 -7.39 8.73 12.49
CA LYS A 43 -7.83 7.37 12.10
C LYS A 43 -7.02 6.33 12.84
N GLN A 44 -7.68 5.56 13.70
CA GLN A 44 -7.11 4.31 14.21
C GLN A 44 -7.01 3.34 13.02
N ILE A 45 -5.82 3.24 12.43
CA ILE A 45 -5.58 2.39 11.26
C ILE A 45 -5.21 1.00 11.76
N HIS A 46 -6.10 0.03 11.57
CA HIS A 46 -5.74 -1.37 11.73
C HIS A 46 -5.06 -1.83 10.44
N ILE A 47 -3.73 -1.87 10.44
CA ILE A 47 -2.95 -2.38 9.32
C ILE A 47 -2.54 -3.81 9.65
N LYS A 48 -3.04 -4.79 8.89
CA LYS A 48 -2.57 -6.17 9.00
C LYS A 48 -1.67 -6.49 7.82
N TYR A 49 -0.39 -6.67 8.10
CA TYR A 49 0.56 -7.09 7.09
C TYR A 49 0.48 -8.59 6.86
N ILE A 50 0.30 -9.00 5.60
CA ILE A 50 0.43 -10.40 5.23
C ILE A 50 1.90 -10.66 4.88
N ARG A 51 2.70 -10.99 5.90
CA ARG A 51 4.01 -11.60 5.68
C ARG A 51 4.08 -12.93 6.40
N ASN A 52 3.41 -13.94 5.85
CA ASN A 52 3.77 -15.31 6.16
C ASN A 52 4.78 -15.75 5.11
N SER A 53 6.01 -16.00 5.56
CA SER A 53 7.25 -16.29 4.82
C SER A 53 7.21 -17.46 3.82
N HIS A 54 6.04 -18.08 3.60
CA HIS A 54 5.91 -19.30 2.79
C HIS A 54 4.76 -19.27 1.77
N LYS A 55 3.87 -18.27 1.78
CA LYS A 55 2.75 -18.22 0.83
C LYS A 55 2.34 -16.79 0.49
N PHE A 56 2.72 -16.37 -0.71
CA PHE A 56 2.16 -15.20 -1.36
C PHE A 56 0.73 -15.50 -1.82
N PHE A 57 -0.24 -14.70 -1.38
CA PHE A 57 -1.63 -14.86 -1.78
C PHE A 57 -1.87 -14.15 -3.12
N TYR A 58 -1.62 -14.87 -4.21
CA TYR A 58 -2.02 -14.44 -5.55
C TYR A 58 -3.52 -14.64 -5.75
N VAL A 59 -4.21 -13.55 -6.08
CA VAL A 59 -5.65 -13.54 -6.28
C VAL A 59 -5.99 -12.98 -7.66
N ASN A 60 -6.91 -13.64 -8.35
CA ASN A 60 -7.48 -13.11 -9.59
C ASN A 60 -8.36 -11.88 -9.29
N HIS A 61 -8.56 -10.98 -10.24
CA HIS A 61 -9.38 -9.76 -10.10
C HIS A 61 -10.78 -10.04 -9.53
N LYS A 62 -11.39 -11.17 -9.90
CA LYS A 62 -12.70 -11.62 -9.38
C LYS A 62 -12.66 -11.98 -7.89
N LYS A 63 -11.52 -12.50 -7.42
CA LYS A 63 -11.30 -13.00 -6.05
C LYS A 63 -10.51 -12.02 -5.17
N LEU A 64 -10.30 -10.77 -5.61
CA LEU A 64 -9.67 -9.76 -4.78
C LEU A 64 -10.41 -9.64 -3.43
N PRO A 65 -9.72 -9.51 -2.29
CA PRO A 65 -10.38 -9.50 -0.98
C PRO A 65 -11.31 -8.29 -0.87
N LYS A 66 -12.45 -8.41 -0.17
CA LYS A 66 -13.29 -7.26 0.19
C LYS A 66 -13.11 -7.01 1.68
N ILE A 67 -12.40 -5.95 2.04
CA ILE A 67 -12.12 -5.59 3.43
C ILE A 67 -13.28 -4.73 3.93
N LEU A 68 -13.82 -5.05 5.11
CA LEU A 68 -14.96 -4.33 5.71
C LEU A 68 -16.12 -4.10 4.71
N GLY A 69 -16.55 -5.14 3.99
CA GLY A 69 -17.63 -5.03 3.00
C GLY A 69 -17.31 -4.19 1.75
N GLY A 70 -16.04 -3.80 1.54
CA GLY A 70 -15.61 -2.92 0.45
C GLY A 70 -15.21 -1.51 0.91
N MET A 71 -15.35 -1.20 2.20
CA MET A 71 -14.95 0.07 2.79
C MET A 71 -13.46 0.10 3.18
N GLY A 72 -12.84 -1.06 3.38
CA GLY A 72 -11.44 -1.18 3.76
C GLY A 72 -10.47 -1.06 2.58
N LEU A 73 -9.24 -0.68 2.88
CA LEU A 73 -8.15 -0.59 1.93
C LEU A 73 -7.34 -1.88 1.95
N SER A 74 -7.10 -2.46 0.77
CA SER A 74 -6.06 -3.46 0.59
C SER A 74 -5.14 -3.06 -0.56
N ILE A 75 -3.85 -3.35 -0.40
CA ILE A 75 -2.81 -2.98 -1.35
C ILE A 75 -2.35 -4.25 -2.07
N ILE A 76 -2.40 -4.18 -3.40
CA ILE A 76 -2.18 -5.31 -4.29
C ILE A 76 -0.94 -5.01 -5.12
N SER A 77 0.01 -5.93 -5.12
CA SER A 77 1.12 -5.93 -6.07
C SER A 77 0.66 -6.59 -7.37
N THR A 78 0.71 -5.85 -8.47
CA THR A 78 0.34 -6.36 -9.79
C THR A 78 1.51 -6.22 -10.75
N SER A 79 1.43 -6.87 -11.92
CA SER A 79 2.40 -6.67 -13.01
C SER A 79 2.48 -5.21 -13.50
N SER A 80 1.45 -4.41 -13.24
CA SER A 80 1.39 -2.98 -13.59
C SER A 80 1.77 -2.05 -12.43
N GLY A 81 2.34 -2.60 -11.35
CA GLY A 81 2.75 -1.85 -10.17
C GLY A 81 1.84 -2.04 -8.96
N LEU A 82 2.12 -1.27 -7.90
CA LEU A 82 1.32 -1.23 -6.68
C LEU A 82 0.05 -0.41 -6.87
N MET A 83 -1.08 -0.97 -6.45
CA MET A 83 -2.36 -0.28 -6.51
C MET A 83 -3.31 -0.75 -5.41
N THR A 84 -4.39 -0.01 -5.22
CA THR A 84 -5.45 -0.43 -4.30
C THR A 84 -6.29 -1.55 -4.90
N ASN A 85 -6.95 -2.34 -4.06
CA ASN A 85 -7.92 -3.33 -4.53
C ASN A 85 -9.07 -2.72 -5.34
N LYS A 86 -9.49 -1.48 -5.03
CA LYS A 86 -10.48 -0.77 -5.84
C LYS A 86 -9.95 -0.53 -7.26
N GLU A 87 -8.73 -0.01 -7.38
CA GLU A 87 -8.07 0.21 -8.68
C GLU A 87 -7.83 -1.10 -9.45
N ALA A 88 -7.37 -2.15 -8.77
CA ALA A 88 -7.15 -3.47 -9.36
C ALA A 88 -8.44 -4.09 -9.92
N ARG A 89 -9.56 -3.93 -9.20
CA ARG A 89 -10.89 -4.34 -9.67
C ARG A 89 -11.34 -3.56 -10.90
N LEU A 90 -11.16 -2.24 -10.91
CA LEU A 90 -11.52 -1.40 -12.06
C LEU A 90 -10.72 -1.76 -13.31
N LYS A 91 -9.45 -2.11 -13.14
CA LYS A 91 -8.56 -2.53 -14.24
C LYS A 91 -8.72 -4.01 -14.62
N ASN A 92 -9.52 -4.79 -13.88
CA ASN A 92 -9.62 -6.24 -14.03
C ASN A 92 -8.28 -6.98 -13.90
N ILE A 93 -7.37 -6.47 -13.05
CA ILE A 93 -6.04 -7.04 -12.84
C ILE A 93 -5.99 -7.77 -11.48
N GLY A 94 -5.46 -8.99 -11.49
CA GLY A 94 -5.15 -9.74 -10.27
C GLY A 94 -3.74 -9.45 -9.77
N GLY A 95 -3.39 -9.98 -8.61
CA GLY A 95 -2.07 -9.77 -8.05
C GLY A 95 -1.89 -10.39 -6.69
N GLU A 96 -0.76 -10.07 -6.07
CA GLU A 96 -0.42 -10.50 -4.74
C GLU A 96 -1.00 -9.52 -3.71
N VAL A 97 -1.74 -10.05 -2.73
CA VAL A 97 -2.25 -9.24 -1.62
C VAL A 97 -1.14 -9.02 -0.61
N LEU A 98 -0.71 -7.77 -0.46
CA LEU A 98 0.37 -7.42 0.48
C LEU A 98 -0.17 -7.07 1.87
N LEU A 99 -1.24 -6.26 1.91
CA LEU A 99 -1.79 -5.65 3.12
C LEU A 99 -3.31 -5.57 3.03
N TYR A 100 -3.98 -5.70 4.18
CA TYR A 100 -5.39 -5.37 4.35
C TYR A 100 -5.72 -4.88 5.76
#